data_AF-A0A0L8VE35-F1
#
_entry.id   AF-A0A0L8VE35-F1
#
_cell.length_a   1.000
_cell.length_b   1.000
_cell.length_c   1.000
_cell.angle_alpha   90.00
_cell.angle_beta   90.00
_cell.angle_gamma   90.00
#
_symmetry.space_group_name_H-M   'P 1'
#
loop_
_entity.id
_entity.type
_entity.pdbx_description
1 polymer ?
#
loop_
_entity_poly.entity_id
_entity_poly.type
_entity_poly.pdbx_seq_one_letter_code
_entity_poly.pdbx_strand_id
1 'polypeptide(L)'
;MWHQMRGVVIENFPKASAIPTDIKAYMKAVEEHYAEDAYHSLSIEGYRVTAELIERVRDGNWNPDGNEADREARNAMAARGYYQAFQAVKESIKKILAGKNEGEVTDTDHSDWYRELFAPSVVSGILKPSDLAGYRNSQVYIKGSMHTPLSAEAVREAIPTLFELLRNEDNAGVRAVLGHFIFVYIHPYMDGNGRIGRFLFNTMLASGGYSWTVIPVGQRDAYMAALERASVDGDICDFARFLGGLVEKRDSL
;
A
#
# COMPACT_ATOMS: atom_id res chain seq x y z
N MET A 1 0.13 -3.19 20.98
CA MET A 1 0.50 -3.59 19.60
C MET A 1 1.87 -3.05 19.19
N TRP A 2 2.03 -1.77 18.83
CA TRP A 2 3.30 -1.22 18.31
C TRP A 2 4.53 -1.59 19.15
N HIS A 3 4.55 -1.20 20.44
CA HIS A 3 5.68 -1.49 21.33
C HIS A 3 5.97 -2.99 21.52
N GLN A 4 4.94 -3.84 21.49
CA GLN A 4 5.09 -5.29 21.65
C GLN A 4 5.71 -5.93 20.40
N MET A 5 5.33 -5.46 19.22
CA MET A 5 5.75 -6.02 17.93
C MET A 5 7.07 -5.43 17.42
N ARG A 6 7.44 -4.22 17.86
CA ARG A 6 8.64 -3.49 17.42
C ARG A 6 9.91 -4.34 17.50
N GLY A 7 10.17 -4.97 18.65
CA GLY A 7 11.38 -5.78 18.85
C GLY A 7 11.45 -6.97 17.88
N VAL A 8 10.32 -7.65 17.69
CA VAL A 8 10.21 -8.79 16.77
C VAL A 8 10.51 -8.37 15.33
N VAL A 9 10.04 -7.20 14.89
CA VAL A 9 10.37 -6.69 13.55
C VAL A 9 11.86 -6.41 13.41
N ILE A 10 12.49 -5.76 14.40
CA ILE A 10 13.93 -5.46 14.36
C ILE A 10 14.77 -6.74 14.26
N GLU A 11 14.35 -7.80 14.93
CA GLU A 11 15.06 -9.09 14.92
C GLU A 11 14.89 -9.89 13.62
N ASN A 12 13.79 -9.67 12.87
CA ASN A 12 13.38 -10.54 11.78
C ASN A 12 13.26 -9.84 10.41
N PHE A 13 13.57 -8.54 10.33
CA PHE A 13 13.57 -7.77 9.09
C PHE A 13 14.99 -7.30 8.75
N PRO A 14 15.39 -7.28 7.47
CA PRO A 14 16.73 -6.84 7.07
C PRO A 14 17.02 -5.41 7.54
N LYS A 15 18.30 -5.10 7.74
CA LYS A 15 18.74 -3.76 8.15
C LYS A 15 18.62 -2.78 6.98
N ALA A 16 18.37 -1.53 7.34
CA ALA A 16 18.30 -0.42 6.39
C ALA A 16 19.64 -0.23 5.66
N SER A 17 19.52 0.16 4.40
CA SER A 17 20.64 0.55 3.55
C SER A 17 20.87 2.07 3.63
N ALA A 18 21.91 2.56 2.98
CA ALA A 18 22.14 4.00 2.89
C ALA A 18 20.99 4.67 2.09
N ILE A 19 20.49 5.80 2.60
CA ILE A 19 19.45 6.57 1.90
C ILE A 19 19.99 7.02 0.53
N PRO A 20 19.25 6.78 -0.57
CA PRO A 20 19.66 7.16 -1.91
C PRO A 20 19.92 8.67 -2.02
N THR A 21 21.13 9.04 -2.46
CA THR A 21 21.47 10.44 -2.75
C THR A 21 21.05 10.86 -4.16
N ASP A 22 21.04 9.91 -5.11
CA ASP A 22 20.49 10.12 -6.45
C ASP A 22 18.99 9.78 -6.47
N ILE A 23 18.17 10.76 -6.08
CA ILE A 23 16.71 10.65 -6.10
C ILE A 23 16.21 10.31 -7.51
N LYS A 24 16.85 10.83 -8.56
CA LYS A 24 16.40 10.58 -9.94
C LYS A 24 16.62 9.11 -10.32
N ALA A 25 17.76 8.54 -9.98
CA ALA A 25 18.04 7.11 -10.20
C ALA A 25 17.08 6.23 -9.39
N TYR A 26 16.85 6.56 -8.12
CA TYR A 26 15.89 5.82 -7.28
C TYR A 26 14.47 5.84 -7.88
N MET A 27 13.98 7.03 -8.27
CA MET A 27 12.65 7.16 -8.88
C MET A 27 12.54 6.45 -10.23
N LYS A 28 13.64 6.35 -10.99
CA LYS A 28 13.69 5.57 -12.22
C LYS A 28 13.52 4.08 -11.93
N ALA A 29 14.22 3.54 -10.94
CA ALA A 29 14.08 2.15 -10.53
C ALA A 29 12.65 1.83 -10.06
N VAL A 30 12.04 2.72 -9.26
CA VAL A 30 10.63 2.61 -8.84
C VAL A 30 9.69 2.53 -10.07
N GLU A 31 9.90 3.40 -11.07
CA GLU A 31 9.09 3.43 -12.29
C GLU A 31 9.26 2.17 -13.16
N GLU A 32 10.47 1.60 -13.21
CA GLU A 32 10.76 0.35 -13.94
C GLU A 32 10.00 -0.85 -13.34
N HIS A 33 9.64 -0.80 -12.04
CA HIS A 33 8.86 -1.84 -11.36
C HIS A 33 7.33 -1.61 -11.38
N TYR A 34 6.84 -0.50 -11.94
CA TYR A 34 5.41 -0.18 -11.91
C TYR A 34 4.52 -1.30 -12.48
N ALA A 35 4.88 -1.85 -13.64
CA ALA A 35 4.04 -2.84 -14.31
C ALA A 35 3.93 -4.14 -13.49
N GLU A 36 5.04 -4.59 -12.90
CA GLU A 36 5.11 -5.75 -11.99
C GLU A 36 4.26 -5.50 -10.74
N ASP A 37 4.41 -4.32 -10.13
CA ASP A 37 3.69 -3.91 -8.93
C ASP A 37 2.18 -3.84 -9.15
N ALA A 38 1.76 -3.15 -10.22
CA ALA A 38 0.35 -3.01 -10.59
C ALA A 38 -0.31 -4.37 -10.84
N TYR A 39 0.36 -5.26 -11.60
CA TYR A 39 -0.15 -6.60 -11.87
C TYR A 39 -0.38 -7.38 -10.57
N HIS A 40 0.62 -7.45 -9.71
CA HIS A 40 0.53 -8.26 -8.49
C HIS A 40 -0.42 -7.65 -7.46
N SER A 41 -0.33 -6.34 -7.23
CA SER A 41 -1.15 -5.63 -6.26
C SER A 41 -2.63 -5.69 -6.62
N LEU A 42 -3.00 -5.51 -7.90
CA LEU A 42 -4.39 -5.62 -8.33
C LEU A 42 -4.89 -7.07 -8.32
N SER A 43 -4.06 -8.03 -8.72
CA SER A 43 -4.45 -9.44 -8.74
C SER A 43 -4.66 -10.01 -7.33
N ILE A 44 -3.93 -9.53 -6.31
CA ILE A 44 -4.16 -9.91 -4.90
C ILE A 44 -5.59 -9.56 -4.44
N GLU A 45 -6.13 -8.44 -4.92
CA GLU A 45 -7.50 -7.98 -4.64
C GLU A 45 -8.56 -8.69 -5.53
N GLY A 46 -8.14 -9.54 -6.47
CA GLY A 46 -9.02 -10.32 -7.34
C GLY A 46 -9.38 -9.66 -8.67
N TYR A 47 -8.75 -8.53 -9.02
CA TYR A 47 -8.89 -7.96 -10.37
C TYR A 47 -8.20 -8.84 -11.41
N ARG A 48 -8.73 -8.85 -12.63
CA ARG A 48 -8.11 -9.56 -13.76
C ARG A 48 -7.48 -8.54 -14.69
N VAL A 49 -6.18 -8.29 -14.48
CA VAL A 49 -5.41 -7.32 -15.26
C VAL A 49 -4.35 -8.03 -16.10
N THR A 50 -4.20 -7.61 -17.36
CA THR A 50 -3.15 -8.08 -18.27
C THR A 50 -2.03 -7.05 -18.36
N ALA A 51 -0.83 -7.47 -18.79
CA ALA A 51 0.26 -6.54 -19.06
C ALA A 51 -0.15 -5.47 -20.09
N GLU A 52 -0.86 -5.87 -21.14
CA GLU A 52 -1.41 -4.96 -22.15
C GLU A 52 -2.33 -3.90 -21.55
N LEU A 53 -3.24 -4.29 -20.65
CA LEU A 53 -4.13 -3.34 -19.97
C LEU A 53 -3.34 -2.33 -19.12
N ILE A 54 -2.33 -2.81 -18.40
CA ILE A 54 -1.49 -1.98 -17.51
C ILE A 54 -0.71 -0.94 -18.33
N GLU A 55 -0.09 -1.33 -19.45
CA GLU A 55 0.64 -0.41 -20.32
C GLU A 55 -0.30 0.57 -21.04
N ARG A 56 -1.44 0.09 -21.55
CA ARG A 56 -2.45 0.96 -22.19
C ARG A 56 -2.93 2.08 -21.27
N VAL A 57 -3.14 1.75 -20.00
CA VAL A 57 -3.54 2.69 -18.95
C VAL A 57 -2.43 3.69 -18.62
N ARG A 58 -1.17 3.23 -18.60
CA ARG A 58 0.01 4.05 -18.35
C ARG A 58 0.19 5.11 -19.43
N ASP A 59 0.03 4.73 -20.70
CA ASP A 59 0.20 5.59 -21.87
C ASP A 59 -0.95 6.59 -22.10
N GLY A 60 -2.04 6.49 -21.32
CA GLY A 60 -3.20 7.37 -21.44
C GLY A 60 -4.13 7.03 -22.61
N ASN A 61 -3.90 5.92 -23.31
CA ASN A 61 -4.70 5.43 -24.44
C ASN A 61 -5.93 4.64 -23.96
N TRP A 62 -6.73 5.22 -23.07
CA TRP A 62 -7.93 4.60 -22.52
C TRP A 62 -9.20 5.39 -22.86
N ASN A 63 -10.22 4.70 -23.37
CA ASN A 63 -11.53 5.28 -23.67
C ASN A 63 -12.62 4.61 -22.79
N PRO A 64 -13.30 5.36 -21.90
CA PRO A 64 -14.41 4.85 -21.09
C PRO A 64 -15.69 4.52 -21.87
N ASP A 65 -15.85 5.04 -23.10
CA ASP A 65 -17.11 4.98 -23.85
C ASP A 65 -17.31 3.65 -24.62
N GLY A 66 -16.40 2.69 -24.44
CA GLY A 66 -16.47 1.36 -25.05
C GLY A 66 -17.47 0.46 -24.33
N ASN A 67 -18.53 0.10 -25.04
CA ASN A 67 -19.66 -0.72 -24.58
C ASN A 67 -19.30 -2.21 -24.37
N GLU A 68 -18.28 -2.50 -23.56
CA GLU A 68 -17.83 -3.87 -23.23
C GLU A 68 -17.97 -4.14 -21.72
N ALA A 69 -18.94 -5.01 -21.41
CA ALA A 69 -19.18 -5.75 -20.16
C ALA A 69 -18.61 -5.13 -18.86
N ASP A 70 -19.47 -4.74 -17.93
CA ASP A 70 -19.20 -4.16 -16.59
C ASP A 70 -17.91 -4.62 -15.86
N ARG A 71 -17.49 -5.87 -16.07
CA ARG A 71 -16.30 -6.46 -15.45
C ARG A 71 -14.98 -5.96 -16.05
N GLU A 72 -14.92 -5.75 -17.37
CA GLU A 72 -13.73 -5.22 -18.05
C GLU A 72 -13.54 -3.74 -17.74
N ALA A 73 -14.64 -2.98 -17.74
CA ALA A 73 -14.66 -1.60 -17.27
C ALA A 73 -14.11 -1.46 -15.83
N ARG A 74 -14.55 -2.32 -14.90
CA ARG A 74 -14.03 -2.33 -13.51
C ARG A 74 -12.54 -2.61 -13.42
N ASN A 75 -12.02 -3.60 -14.17
CA ASN A 75 -10.59 -3.90 -14.18
C ASN A 75 -9.78 -2.72 -14.75
N ALA A 76 -10.26 -2.09 -15.83
CA ALA A 76 -9.60 -0.93 -16.43
C ALA A 76 -9.58 0.28 -15.48
N MET A 77 -10.68 0.56 -14.79
CA MET A 77 -10.72 1.62 -13.77
C MET A 77 -9.79 1.35 -12.60
N ALA A 78 -9.74 0.10 -12.12
CA ALA A 78 -8.84 -0.27 -11.04
C ALA A 78 -7.37 -0.10 -11.46
N ALA A 79 -7.01 -0.53 -12.68
CA ALA A 79 -5.68 -0.29 -13.23
C ALA A 79 -5.37 1.20 -13.37
N ARG A 80 -6.31 2.01 -13.86
CA ARG A 80 -6.13 3.46 -14.01
C ARG A 80 -5.97 4.18 -12.69
N GLY A 81 -6.79 3.84 -11.70
CA GLY A 81 -6.71 4.43 -10.37
C GLY A 81 -5.41 4.04 -9.68
N TYR A 82 -4.98 2.79 -9.86
CA TYR A 82 -3.69 2.33 -9.34
C TYR A 82 -2.52 3.12 -9.92
N TYR A 83 -2.52 3.39 -11.24
CA TYR A 83 -1.52 4.25 -11.86
C TYR A 83 -1.50 5.66 -11.28
N GLN A 84 -2.67 6.27 -11.10
CA GLN A 84 -2.79 7.62 -10.56
C GLN A 84 -2.29 7.69 -9.11
N ALA A 85 -2.71 6.73 -8.27
CA ALA A 85 -2.23 6.61 -6.90
C ALA A 85 -0.71 6.37 -6.84
N PHE A 86 -0.16 5.52 -7.74
CA PHE A 86 1.27 5.28 -7.83
C PHE A 86 2.05 6.58 -8.16
N GLN A 87 1.55 7.42 -9.08
CA GLN A 87 2.19 8.72 -9.34
C GLN A 87 2.12 9.64 -8.11
N ALA A 88 1.01 9.66 -7.37
CA ALA A 88 0.92 10.44 -6.13
C ALA A 88 1.90 9.95 -5.06
N VAL A 89 2.04 8.63 -4.89
CA VAL A 89 3.02 8.00 -3.98
C VAL A 89 4.45 8.37 -4.37
N LYS A 90 4.76 8.41 -5.66
CA LYS A 90 6.08 8.85 -6.14
C LYS A 90 6.41 10.28 -5.74
N GLU A 91 5.44 11.19 -5.76
CA GLU A 91 5.65 12.56 -5.28
C GLU A 91 5.91 12.59 -3.76
N SER A 92 5.20 11.77 -2.99
CA SER A 92 5.45 11.61 -1.55
C SER A 92 6.87 11.08 -1.28
N ILE A 93 7.31 10.06 -2.01
CA ILE A 93 8.67 9.51 -1.90
C ILE A 93 9.73 10.57 -2.23
N LYS A 94 9.53 11.38 -3.26
CA LYS A 94 10.46 12.49 -3.57
C LYS A 94 10.58 13.49 -2.42
N LYS A 95 9.46 13.85 -1.77
CA LYS A 95 9.49 14.74 -0.58
C LYS A 95 10.32 14.11 0.54
N ILE A 96 10.15 12.82 0.79
CA ILE A 96 10.85 12.07 1.85
C ILE A 96 12.36 12.01 1.56
N LEU A 97 12.74 11.61 0.34
CA LEU A 97 14.14 11.57 -0.05
C LEU A 97 14.80 12.95 -0.12
N ALA A 98 14.02 14.02 -0.24
CA ALA A 98 14.47 15.41 -0.09
C ALA A 98 14.57 15.88 1.38
N GLY A 99 14.37 14.97 2.36
CA GLY A 99 14.58 15.23 3.79
C GLY A 99 13.32 15.61 4.57
N LYS A 100 12.11 15.45 4.01
CA LYS A 100 10.87 15.57 4.79
C LYS A 100 10.64 14.31 5.62
N ASN A 101 10.03 14.48 6.80
CA ASN A 101 9.69 13.34 7.66
C ASN A 101 8.63 12.46 6.99
N GLU A 102 8.94 11.17 6.88
CA GLU A 102 8.10 10.15 6.25
C GLU A 102 6.73 9.96 6.92
N GLY A 103 6.66 10.04 8.24
CA GLY A 103 5.40 9.97 8.97
C GLY A 103 4.49 11.16 8.65
N GLU A 104 5.04 12.39 8.65
CA GLU A 104 4.29 13.62 8.33
C GLU A 104 3.82 13.66 6.87
N VAL A 105 4.70 13.28 5.93
CA VAL A 105 4.35 13.23 4.50
C VAL A 105 3.22 12.24 4.27
N THR A 106 3.30 11.04 4.85
CA THR A 106 2.29 10.01 4.62
C THR A 106 0.98 10.27 5.38
N ASP A 107 1.02 10.89 6.55
CA ASP A 107 -0.17 11.41 7.26
C ASP A 107 -0.97 12.36 6.38
N THR A 108 -0.28 13.28 5.71
CA THR A 108 -0.90 14.25 4.81
C THR A 108 -1.39 13.61 3.52
N ASP A 109 -0.53 12.82 2.86
CA ASP A 109 -0.73 12.44 1.46
C ASP A 109 -1.57 11.16 1.29
N HIS A 110 -1.72 10.29 2.30
CA HIS A 110 -2.40 8.99 2.12
C HIS A 110 -3.87 9.11 1.71
N SER A 111 -4.54 10.21 2.11
CA SER A 111 -5.92 10.49 1.69
C SER A 111 -6.00 10.84 0.19
N ASP A 112 -4.95 11.46 -0.36
CA ASP A 112 -4.83 11.81 -1.77
C ASP A 112 -4.59 10.54 -2.58
N TRP A 113 -3.71 9.65 -2.10
CA TRP A 113 -3.49 8.34 -2.72
C TRP A 113 -4.80 7.55 -2.85
N TYR A 114 -5.63 7.56 -1.80
CA TYR A 114 -6.95 6.92 -1.83
C TYR A 114 -7.89 7.57 -2.82
N ARG A 115 -7.93 8.91 -2.89
CA ARG A 115 -8.78 9.61 -3.87
C ARG A 115 -8.35 9.29 -5.31
N GLU A 116 -7.06 9.31 -5.60
CA GLU A 116 -6.51 8.94 -6.92
C GLU A 116 -6.80 7.47 -7.27
N LEU A 117 -6.73 6.57 -6.28
CA LEU A 117 -7.01 5.15 -6.48
C LEU A 117 -8.43 4.88 -7.00
N PHE A 118 -9.38 5.74 -6.68
CA PHE A 118 -10.79 5.57 -7.05
C PHE A 118 -11.36 6.68 -7.94
N ALA A 119 -10.59 7.73 -8.25
CA ALA A 119 -11.02 8.82 -9.13
C ALA A 119 -11.58 8.33 -10.47
N PRO A 120 -11.01 7.33 -11.17
CA PRO A 120 -11.58 6.82 -12.42
C PRO A 120 -12.94 6.15 -12.23
N SER A 121 -13.19 5.55 -11.06
CA SER A 121 -14.49 4.97 -10.72
C SER A 121 -15.55 6.04 -10.43
N VAL A 122 -15.13 7.23 -10.00
CA VAL A 122 -16.03 8.39 -9.86
C VAL A 122 -16.35 8.99 -11.23
N VAL A 123 -15.35 9.18 -12.08
CA VAL A 123 -15.52 9.74 -13.43
C VAL A 123 -16.45 8.88 -14.28
N SER A 124 -16.39 7.56 -14.16
CA SER A 124 -17.27 6.63 -14.87
C SER A 124 -18.68 6.49 -14.27
N GLY A 125 -18.93 7.10 -13.10
CA GLY A 125 -20.19 7.00 -12.38
C GLY A 125 -20.40 5.70 -11.60
N ILE A 126 -19.39 4.84 -11.45
CA ILE A 126 -19.46 3.66 -10.57
C ILE A 126 -19.54 4.08 -9.09
N LEU A 127 -18.77 5.09 -8.70
CA LEU A 127 -18.75 5.66 -7.36
C LEU A 127 -19.20 7.13 -7.40
N LYS A 128 -19.70 7.61 -6.27
CA LYS A 128 -19.97 9.03 -6.06
C LYS A 128 -18.76 9.71 -5.44
N PRO A 129 -18.53 11.02 -5.68
CA PRO A 129 -17.46 11.76 -5.01
C PRO A 129 -17.54 11.67 -3.47
N SER A 130 -18.75 11.59 -2.91
CA SER A 130 -19.00 11.40 -1.47
C SER A 130 -18.47 10.09 -0.91
N ASP A 131 -18.32 9.05 -1.75
CA ASP A 131 -17.82 7.74 -1.32
C ASP A 131 -16.31 7.78 -1.04
N LEU A 132 -15.62 8.83 -1.49
CA LEU A 132 -14.19 9.06 -1.26
C LEU A 132 -13.91 10.05 -0.12
N ALA A 133 -14.96 10.52 0.57
CA ALA A 133 -14.83 11.54 1.60
C ALA A 133 -14.42 10.93 2.95
N GLY A 134 -13.14 11.09 3.30
CA GLY A 134 -12.60 10.70 4.60
C GLY A 134 -12.60 9.19 4.84
N TYR A 135 -12.57 8.79 6.11
CA TYR A 135 -12.62 7.38 6.51
C TYR A 135 -14.06 6.85 6.51
N ARG A 136 -14.18 5.52 6.47
CA ARG A 136 -15.47 4.85 6.52
C ARG A 136 -16.28 5.28 7.75
N ASN A 137 -17.58 5.39 7.56
CA ASN A 137 -18.57 5.73 8.59
C ASN A 137 -19.40 4.51 9.04
N SER A 138 -19.06 3.33 8.52
CA SER A 138 -19.79 2.09 8.73
C SER A 138 -18.82 0.96 9.10
N GLN A 139 -19.32 -0.05 9.80
CA GLN A 139 -18.52 -1.22 10.13
C GLN A 139 -18.29 -2.09 8.90
N VAL A 140 -17.11 -2.69 8.80
CA VAL A 140 -16.71 -3.58 7.71
C VAL A 140 -16.15 -4.88 8.25
N TYR A 141 -16.15 -5.92 7.42
CA TYR A 141 -15.60 -7.23 7.73
C TYR A 141 -14.71 -7.71 6.59
N ILE A 142 -13.58 -8.31 6.93
CA ILE A 142 -12.63 -8.82 5.94
C ILE A 142 -13.02 -10.26 5.60
N LYS A 143 -13.35 -10.52 4.34
CA LYS A 143 -13.74 -11.85 3.90
C LYS A 143 -12.59 -12.85 4.11
N GLY A 144 -12.86 -13.92 4.85
CA GLY A 144 -11.89 -14.99 5.11
C GLY A 144 -10.91 -14.69 6.24
N SER A 145 -11.17 -13.65 7.03
CA SER A 145 -10.41 -13.31 8.24
C SER A 145 -11.30 -13.42 9.47
N MET A 146 -10.73 -13.88 10.59
CA MET A 146 -11.33 -13.85 11.92
C MET A 146 -11.14 -12.49 12.61
N HIS A 147 -10.24 -11.66 12.07
CA HIS A 147 -10.07 -10.28 12.54
C HIS A 147 -11.31 -9.45 12.17
N THR A 148 -11.82 -8.74 13.18
CA THR A 148 -12.85 -7.72 12.97
C THR A 148 -12.18 -6.35 13.06
N PRO A 149 -12.15 -5.57 11.95
CA PRO A 149 -11.64 -4.22 11.97
C PRO A 149 -12.28 -3.35 13.06
N LEU A 150 -11.55 -2.31 13.47
CA LEU A 150 -11.98 -1.33 14.47
C LEU A 150 -13.36 -0.75 14.13
N SER A 151 -14.11 -0.24 15.11
CA SER A 151 -15.34 0.49 14.78
C SER A 151 -15.03 1.76 13.97
N ALA A 152 -15.99 2.26 13.20
CA ALA A 152 -15.82 3.48 12.41
C ALA A 152 -15.45 4.70 13.28
N GLU A 153 -15.91 4.74 14.52
CA GLU A 153 -15.56 5.78 15.49
C GLU A 153 -14.09 5.68 15.89
N ALA A 154 -13.61 4.48 16.21
CA ALA A 154 -12.24 4.24 16.64
C ALA A 154 -11.20 4.51 15.53
N VAL A 155 -11.58 4.39 14.26
CA VAL A 155 -10.70 4.72 13.11
C VAL A 155 -10.21 6.16 13.18
N ARG A 156 -11.05 7.11 13.63
CA ARG A 156 -10.70 8.55 13.68
C ARG A 156 -9.58 8.86 14.65
N GLU A 157 -9.40 8.04 15.68
CA GLU A 157 -8.30 8.16 16.64
C GLU A 157 -7.12 7.28 16.20
N ALA A 158 -7.38 6.06 15.74
CA ALA A 158 -6.35 5.08 15.45
C ALA A 158 -5.43 5.49 14.27
N ILE A 159 -5.96 6.12 13.22
CA ILE A 159 -5.13 6.52 12.07
C ILE A 159 -4.17 7.66 12.42
N PRO A 160 -4.60 8.77 13.05
CA PRO A 160 -3.65 9.79 13.53
C PRO A 160 -2.58 9.22 14.46
N THR A 161 -2.96 8.31 15.38
CA THR A 161 -1.98 7.64 16.26
C THR A 161 -0.99 6.78 15.47
N LEU A 162 -1.42 6.06 14.43
CA LEU A 162 -0.51 5.31 13.57
C LEU A 162 0.53 6.23 12.90
N PHE A 163 0.10 7.37 12.35
CA PHE A 163 1.03 8.29 11.70
C PHE A 163 1.93 9.05 12.69
N GLU A 164 1.47 9.30 13.91
CA GLU A 164 2.33 9.79 14.99
C GLU A 164 3.42 8.76 15.36
N LEU A 165 3.08 7.46 15.42
CA LEU A 165 4.06 6.40 15.65
C LEU A 165 5.07 6.30 14.50
N LEU A 166 4.62 6.44 13.25
CA LEU A 166 5.50 6.46 12.08
C LEU A 166 6.46 7.67 12.09
N ARG A 167 5.97 8.85 12.50
CA ARG A 167 6.77 10.08 12.60
C ARG A 167 7.93 9.95 13.60
N ASN A 168 7.71 9.21 14.69
CA ASN A 168 8.62 9.09 15.83
C ASN A 168 9.43 7.78 15.84
N GLU A 169 9.30 6.92 14.84
CA GLU A 169 10.03 5.65 14.78
C GLU A 169 11.32 5.80 13.96
N ASP A 170 12.47 5.60 14.60
CA ASP A 170 13.78 5.73 13.94
C ASP A 170 14.13 4.53 13.03
N ASN A 171 13.53 3.35 13.26
CA ASN A 171 13.83 2.16 12.48
C ASN A 171 12.92 2.05 11.24
N ALA A 172 13.50 2.25 10.05
CA ALA A 172 12.76 2.19 8.79
C ALA A 172 12.10 0.83 8.51
N GLY A 173 12.70 -0.28 8.94
CA GLY A 173 12.09 -1.60 8.82
C GLY A 173 10.84 -1.73 9.69
N VAL A 174 10.87 -1.20 10.92
CA VAL A 174 9.70 -1.11 11.80
C VAL A 174 8.62 -0.25 11.16
N ARG A 175 8.96 0.93 10.63
CA ARG A 175 8.01 1.79 9.91
C ARG A 175 7.35 1.04 8.75
N ALA A 176 8.12 0.32 7.95
CA ALA A 176 7.61 -0.42 6.80
C ALA A 176 6.66 -1.54 7.21
N VAL A 177 7.09 -2.44 8.10
CA VAL A 177 6.30 -3.62 8.48
C VAL A 177 5.08 -3.22 9.32
N LEU A 178 5.26 -2.43 10.38
CA LEU A 178 4.15 -2.05 11.27
C LEU A 178 3.24 -1.00 10.64
N GLY A 179 3.78 -0.07 9.85
CA GLY A 179 2.98 0.87 9.08
C GLY A 179 2.02 0.15 8.15
N HIS A 180 2.52 -0.83 7.40
CA HIS A 180 1.67 -1.65 6.54
C HIS A 180 0.63 -2.44 7.34
N PHE A 181 1.08 -3.23 8.32
CA PHE A 181 0.23 -4.14 9.08
C PHE A 181 -0.88 -3.38 9.83
N ILE A 182 -0.52 -2.34 10.58
CA ILE A 182 -1.48 -1.63 11.43
C ILE A 182 -2.46 -0.83 10.58
N PHE A 183 -2.03 -0.28 9.44
CA PHE A 183 -2.96 0.38 8.52
C PHE A 183 -4.05 -0.58 8.03
N VAL A 184 -3.68 -1.79 7.59
CA VAL A 184 -4.66 -2.78 7.11
C VAL A 184 -5.48 -3.41 8.24
N TYR A 185 -4.92 -3.47 9.46
CA TYR A 185 -5.62 -3.88 10.68
C TYR A 185 -6.72 -2.89 11.09
N ILE A 186 -6.42 -1.59 11.05
CA ILE A 186 -7.41 -0.52 11.29
C ILE A 186 -8.49 -0.50 10.20
N HIS A 187 -8.07 -0.72 8.95
CA HIS A 187 -8.94 -0.80 7.78
C HIS A 187 -9.76 0.48 7.57
N PRO A 188 -9.13 1.64 7.37
CA PRO A 188 -9.80 2.95 7.45
C PRO A 188 -10.81 3.25 6.33
N TYR A 189 -10.70 2.57 5.18
CA TYR A 189 -11.55 2.82 4.00
C TYR A 189 -12.53 1.69 3.73
N MET A 190 -13.55 1.95 2.90
CA MET A 190 -14.52 0.94 2.46
C MET A 190 -13.90 -0.13 1.55
N ASP A 191 -12.93 0.27 0.72
CA ASP A 191 -12.12 -0.59 -0.14
C ASP A 191 -10.73 0.05 -0.31
N GLY A 192 -9.76 -0.67 -0.89
CA GLY A 192 -8.44 -0.14 -1.23
C GLY A 192 -7.40 -0.25 -0.12
N ASN A 193 -7.77 -0.70 1.07
CA ASN A 193 -6.88 -0.77 2.24
C ASN A 193 -5.62 -1.60 1.97
N GLY A 194 -5.73 -2.75 1.29
CA GLY A 194 -4.57 -3.56 0.90
C GLY A 194 -3.61 -2.83 -0.05
N ARG A 195 -4.15 -2.14 -1.07
CA ARG A 195 -3.39 -1.38 -2.07
C ARG A 195 -2.67 -0.19 -1.43
N ILE A 196 -3.38 0.61 -0.62
CA ILE A 196 -2.78 1.73 0.13
C ILE A 196 -1.77 1.23 1.15
N GLY A 197 -2.03 0.11 1.84
CA GLY A 197 -1.08 -0.50 2.76
C GLY A 197 0.23 -0.91 2.09
N ARG A 198 0.19 -1.46 0.86
CA ARG A 198 1.38 -1.81 0.08
C ARG A 198 2.13 -0.57 -0.44
N PHE A 199 1.42 0.52 -0.76
CA PHE A 199 2.07 1.80 -1.04
C PHE A 199 2.72 2.40 0.20
N LEU A 200 2.08 2.32 1.37
CA LEU A 200 2.65 2.78 2.63
C LEU A 200 3.91 1.97 2.99
N PHE A 201 3.86 0.64 2.83
CA PHE A 201 5.02 -0.24 2.96
C PHE A 201 6.21 0.27 2.12
N ASN A 202 6.01 0.42 0.82
CA ASN A 202 7.07 0.87 -0.10
C ASN A 202 7.53 2.30 0.16
N THR A 203 6.64 3.19 0.61
CA THR A 203 7.02 4.56 0.99
C THR A 203 7.96 4.55 2.20
N MET A 204 7.69 3.70 3.18
CA MET A 204 8.55 3.54 4.36
C MET A 204 9.86 2.81 4.02
N LEU A 205 9.85 1.86 3.08
CA LEU A 205 11.07 1.28 2.53
C LEU A 205 11.99 2.34 1.91
N ALA A 206 11.43 3.24 1.11
CA ALA A 206 12.21 4.34 0.51
C ALA A 206 12.89 5.21 1.58
N SER A 207 12.21 5.48 2.70
CA SER A 207 12.76 6.25 3.82
C SER A 207 13.97 5.59 4.51
N GLY A 208 14.15 4.27 4.33
CA GLY A 208 15.28 3.48 4.84
C GLY A 208 16.28 3.04 3.79
N GLY A 209 16.17 3.55 2.56
CA GLY A 209 17.04 3.20 1.44
C GLY A 209 16.91 1.77 0.92
N TYR A 210 15.82 1.08 1.21
CA TYR A 210 15.50 -0.21 0.60
C TYR A 210 14.92 -0.02 -0.81
N SER A 211 15.01 -1.05 -1.64
CA SER A 211 14.40 -1.03 -2.98
C SER A 211 12.88 -1.20 -2.93
N TRP A 212 12.19 -0.71 -3.97
CA TRP A 212 10.76 -0.97 -4.18
C TRP A 212 10.50 -2.47 -4.25
N THR A 213 9.66 -2.97 -3.36
CA THR A 213 9.41 -4.40 -3.15
C THR A 213 7.97 -4.75 -3.43
N VAL A 214 7.79 -5.70 -4.36
CA VAL A 214 6.49 -6.21 -4.80
C VAL A 214 6.15 -7.50 -4.06
N ILE A 215 4.92 -7.60 -3.54
CA ILE A 215 4.37 -8.85 -3.00
C ILE A 215 3.78 -9.66 -4.15
N PRO A 216 4.34 -10.81 -4.53
CA PRO A 216 3.85 -11.54 -5.70
C PRO A 216 2.49 -12.18 -5.43
N VAL A 217 1.57 -12.11 -6.39
CA VAL A 217 0.24 -12.75 -6.29
C VAL A 217 0.32 -14.26 -6.05
N GLY A 218 1.38 -14.92 -6.55
CA GLY A 218 1.63 -16.35 -6.28
C GLY A 218 1.94 -16.67 -4.81
N GLN A 219 2.24 -15.66 -4.00
CA GLN A 219 2.45 -15.75 -2.55
C GLN A 219 1.30 -15.14 -1.74
N ARG A 220 0.14 -14.89 -2.37
CA ARG A 220 -1.04 -14.31 -1.71
C ARG A 220 -1.44 -15.09 -0.46
N ASP A 221 -1.46 -16.42 -0.52
CA ASP A 221 -1.91 -17.23 0.62
C ASP A 221 -0.95 -17.13 1.81
N ALA A 222 0.36 -17.11 1.56
CA ALA A 222 1.37 -16.90 2.60
C ALA A 222 1.25 -15.48 3.21
N TYR A 223 1.07 -14.47 2.37
CA TYR A 223 0.86 -13.08 2.80
C TYR A 223 -0.40 -12.93 3.68
N MET A 224 -1.53 -13.50 3.24
CA MET A 224 -2.79 -13.44 3.97
C MET A 224 -2.72 -14.24 5.28
N ALA A 225 -2.09 -15.42 5.29
CA ALA A 225 -1.90 -16.21 6.50
C ALA A 225 -1.03 -15.49 7.54
N ALA A 226 0.02 -14.80 7.10
CA ALA A 226 0.88 -14.01 7.99
C ALA A 226 0.14 -12.78 8.56
N LEU A 227 -0.69 -12.10 7.77
CA LEU A 227 -1.56 -11.02 8.24
C LEU A 227 -2.61 -11.52 9.25
N GLU A 228 -3.21 -12.67 8.99
CA GLU A 228 -4.22 -13.28 9.85
C GLU A 228 -3.62 -13.61 11.22
N ARG A 229 -2.48 -14.30 11.25
CA ARG A 229 -1.76 -14.63 12.48
C ARG A 229 -1.37 -13.38 13.27
N ALA A 230 -0.88 -12.34 12.60
CA ALA A 230 -0.55 -11.08 13.25
C ALA A 230 -1.80 -10.38 13.83
N SER A 231 -2.93 -10.44 13.12
CA SER A 231 -4.17 -9.76 13.51
C SER A 231 -4.91 -10.48 14.64
N VAL A 232 -4.92 -11.81 14.63
CA VAL A 232 -5.70 -12.65 15.56
C VAL A 232 -4.87 -13.02 16.79
N ASP A 233 -3.63 -13.47 16.59
CA ASP A 233 -2.78 -13.97 17.66
C ASP A 233 -1.81 -12.91 18.20
N GLY A 234 -1.70 -11.77 17.52
CA GLY A 234 -0.74 -10.71 17.87
C GLY A 234 0.72 -11.06 17.53
N ASP A 235 0.94 -12.10 16.72
CA ASP A 235 2.27 -12.58 16.33
C ASP A 235 2.67 -12.05 14.94
N ILE A 236 3.48 -10.99 14.92
CA ILE A 236 3.95 -10.32 13.70
C ILE A 236 5.12 -11.06 13.02
N CYS A 237 5.68 -12.10 13.64
CA CYS A 237 6.97 -12.65 13.25
C CYS A 237 6.97 -13.19 11.81
N ASP A 238 5.95 -13.98 11.45
CA ASP A 238 5.81 -14.53 10.09
C ASP A 238 5.64 -13.43 9.04
N PHE A 239 4.93 -12.36 9.39
CA PHE A 239 4.73 -11.22 8.49
C PHE A 239 6.03 -10.44 8.27
N ALA A 240 6.79 -10.18 9.34
CA ALA A 240 8.09 -9.52 9.26
C ALA A 240 9.07 -10.34 8.41
N ARG A 241 9.17 -11.66 8.63
CA ARG A 241 10.03 -12.57 7.86
C ARG A 241 9.60 -12.66 6.39
N PHE A 242 8.30 -12.74 6.14
CA PHE A 242 7.77 -12.79 4.78
C PHE A 242 8.17 -11.55 3.98
N LEU A 243 7.92 -10.36 4.52
CA LEU A 243 8.31 -9.11 3.86
C LEU A 243 9.83 -8.96 3.79
N GLY A 244 10.55 -9.34 4.84
CA GLY A 244 12.01 -9.28 4.89
C GLY A 244 12.68 -10.12 3.81
N GLY A 245 12.22 -11.36 3.61
CA GLY A 245 12.73 -12.23 2.54
C GLY A 245 12.45 -11.69 1.13
N LEU A 246 11.35 -10.95 0.93
CA LEU A 246 11.08 -10.26 -0.34
C LEU A 246 12.05 -9.09 -0.56
N VAL A 247 12.33 -8.31 0.48
CA VAL A 247 13.28 -7.19 0.43
C VAL A 247 14.70 -7.69 0.17
N GLU A 248 15.17 -8.70 0.91
CA GLU A 248 16.51 -9.29 0.70
C GLU A 248 16.68 -9.81 -0.72
N LYS A 249 15.66 -10.48 -1.26
CA LYS A 249 15.69 -10.96 -2.64
C LYS A 249 15.75 -9.82 -3.65
N ARG A 250 15.10 -8.69 -3.37
CA ARG A 250 15.09 -7.51 -4.25
C ARG A 250 16.43 -6.78 -4.21
N ASP A 251 17.01 -6.59 -3.03
CA ASP A 251 18.28 -5.88 -2.85
C ASP A 251 19.52 -6.71 -3.26
N SER A 252 19.33 -8.02 -3.51
CA SER A 252 20.38 -8.91 -4.03
C SER A 252 20.44 -8.99 -5.57
N LEU A 253 19.53 -8.30 -6.28
CA LEU A 253 19.45 -8.26 -7.75
C LEU A 253 20.09 -6.99 -8.30
#